data_AF-A0A1V5JQX5-F1
#
_entry.id   AF-A0A1V5JQX5-F1
#
_cell.length_a   1.000
_cell.length_b   1.000
_cell.length_c   1.000
_cell.angle_alpha   90.00
_cell.angle_beta   90.00
_cell.angle_gamma   90.00
#
_symmetry.space_group_name_H-M   'P 1'
#
loop_
_entity.id
_entity.type
_entity.pdbx_description
1 polymer ?
#
loop_
_entity_poly.entity_id
_entity_poly.type
_entity_poly.pdbx_seq_one_letter_code
_entity_poly.pdbx_strand_id
1 'polypeptide(L)'
;MLAGKEVGLLATPPIDVITTSAKFDRGTLAQPGIMGSTIIAGHTTLMVDIFVIVDTLHPDWFNKLETVQTPANQAATILYAEDSTFFRTQVRNYLTEAGYTVLEAADGQLAWGLLNEHSEEVNLVLTDIEMPNMNGLQLAERIRGDKRFGKLPIIALTTLASQEDMEKGKQVGISEYQVKLDREHLIESIYGQLKQSVGLQA
;
A
#
# COMPACT_ATOMS: atom_id res chain seq x y z
N MET A 1 2.33 -15.65 8.75
CA MET A 1 3.71 -15.17 8.93
C MET A 1 3.65 -13.66 9.07
N LEU A 2 4.38 -13.07 10.02
CA LEU A 2 4.63 -11.64 10.14
C LEU A 2 6.12 -11.46 10.41
N ALA A 3 6.81 -10.54 9.72
CA ALA A 3 8.24 -10.33 9.88
C ALA A 3 9.09 -11.60 9.69
N GLY A 4 8.71 -12.44 8.71
CA GLY A 4 9.34 -13.75 8.49
C GLY A 4 9.18 -14.75 9.65
N LYS A 5 8.29 -14.49 10.61
CA LYS A 5 8.03 -15.34 11.79
C LYS A 5 6.61 -15.91 11.78
N GLU A 6 6.46 -17.13 12.27
CA GLU A 6 5.14 -17.71 12.51
C GLU A 6 4.47 -17.03 13.69
N VAL A 7 3.25 -16.57 13.47
CA VAL A 7 2.41 -15.93 14.49
C VAL A 7 1.04 -16.59 14.49
N GLY A 8 0.44 -16.70 15.66
CA GLY A 8 -0.89 -17.25 15.86
C GLY A 8 -1.61 -16.54 16.99
N LEU A 9 -2.92 -16.42 16.88
CA LEU A 9 -3.76 -15.96 17.97
C LEU A 9 -4.16 -17.14 18.83
N LEU A 10 -3.80 -17.10 20.12
CA LEU A 10 -4.32 -18.05 21.09
C LEU A 10 -5.67 -17.54 21.59
N ALA A 11 -6.74 -18.26 21.23
CA ALA A 11 -8.09 -17.98 21.68
C ALA A 11 -8.72 -19.25 22.23
N THR A 12 -9.76 -19.09 23.05
CA THR A 12 -10.66 -20.20 23.37
C THR A 12 -11.30 -20.73 22.08
N PRO A 13 -11.64 -22.02 21.99
CA PRO A 13 -12.28 -22.58 20.80
C PRO A 13 -13.48 -21.74 20.35
N PRO A 14 -13.67 -21.55 19.03
CA PRO A 14 -14.79 -20.78 18.52
C PRO A 14 -16.10 -21.46 18.98
N ILE A 15 -16.96 -20.67 19.61
CA ILE A 15 -18.27 -21.14 20.06
C ILE A 15 -19.21 -21.26 18.86
N ASP A 16 -19.11 -20.34 17.90
CA ASP A 16 -19.95 -20.27 16.71
C ASP A 16 -19.25 -19.50 15.56
N VAL A 17 -19.72 -19.68 14.33
CA VAL A 17 -19.28 -18.95 13.14
C VAL A 17 -20.52 -18.43 12.42
N ILE A 18 -20.60 -17.11 12.28
CA ILE A 18 -21.74 -16.44 11.63
C ILE A 18 -21.28 -15.65 10.41
N THR A 19 -22.11 -15.63 9.37
CA THR A 19 -21.92 -14.78 8.19
C THR A 19 -22.84 -13.58 8.31
N THR A 20 -22.28 -12.37 8.33
CA THR A 20 -23.07 -11.14 8.45
C THR A 20 -22.42 -9.99 7.68
N SER A 21 -23.22 -9.00 7.29
CA SER A 21 -22.74 -7.73 6.76
C SER A 21 -22.69 -6.71 7.89
N ALA A 22 -21.48 -6.43 8.36
CA ALA A 22 -21.26 -5.53 9.48
C ALA A 22 -20.79 -4.15 8.97
N LYS A 23 -21.43 -3.07 9.43
CA LYS A 23 -20.93 -1.71 9.17
C LYS A 23 -19.80 -1.42 10.15
N PHE A 24 -18.63 -1.13 9.61
CA PHE A 24 -17.43 -0.95 10.39
C PHE A 24 -17.24 0.53 10.77
N ASP A 25 -17.24 0.82 12.06
CA ASP A 25 -16.94 2.14 12.62
C ASP A 25 -15.46 2.18 13.04
N ARG A 26 -14.69 3.03 12.36
CA ARG A 26 -13.25 3.22 12.60
C ARG A 26 -12.94 4.32 13.62
N GLY A 27 -13.92 5.13 14.01
CA GLY A 27 -13.70 6.24 14.96
C GLY A 27 -13.98 5.85 16.40
N THR A 28 -15.01 5.03 16.63
CA THR A 28 -15.42 4.63 17.98
C THR A 28 -14.57 3.47 18.50
N LEU A 29 -13.98 3.65 19.70
CA LEU A 29 -13.08 2.68 20.37
C LEU A 29 -11.76 2.41 19.65
N ALA A 30 -11.28 3.37 18.83
CA ALA A 30 -9.97 3.29 18.21
C ALA A 30 -8.86 3.33 19.28
N GLN A 31 -8.02 2.30 19.31
CA GLN A 31 -6.85 2.17 20.17
C GLN A 31 -5.80 1.29 19.50
N PRO A 32 -4.51 1.35 19.88
CA PRO A 32 -3.49 0.46 19.32
C PRO A 32 -3.91 -1.01 19.39
N GLY A 33 -3.83 -1.70 18.25
CA GLY A 33 -4.24 -3.09 18.08
C GLY A 33 -5.73 -3.31 17.77
N ILE A 34 -6.54 -2.25 17.72
CA ILE A 34 -7.96 -2.30 17.39
C ILE A 34 -8.23 -1.42 16.18
N MET A 35 -8.60 -2.04 15.06
CA MET A 35 -8.89 -1.35 13.80
C MET A 35 -10.20 -0.54 13.86
N GLY A 36 -11.10 -0.91 14.77
CA GLY A 36 -12.41 -0.29 14.94
C GLY A 36 -13.41 -1.24 15.60
N SER A 37 -14.69 -0.90 15.50
CA SER A 37 -15.78 -1.67 16.10
C SER A 37 -16.97 -1.84 15.16
N THR A 38 -17.81 -2.83 15.47
CA THR A 38 -19.09 -3.04 14.81
C THR A 38 -20.08 -3.69 15.77
N ILE A 39 -21.36 -3.73 15.42
CA ILE A 39 -22.38 -4.41 16.22
C ILE A 39 -22.67 -5.79 15.61
N ILE A 40 -22.42 -6.84 16.39
CA ILE A 40 -22.72 -8.23 16.03
C ILE A 40 -23.63 -8.81 17.09
N ALA A 41 -24.78 -9.35 16.67
CA ALA A 41 -25.79 -9.93 17.57
C ALA A 41 -26.16 -9.01 18.76
N GLY A 42 -26.25 -7.70 18.49
CA GLY A 42 -26.58 -6.68 19.51
C GLY A 42 -25.44 -6.30 20.46
N HIS A 43 -24.22 -6.82 20.24
CA HIS A 43 -23.04 -6.54 21.06
C HIS A 43 -22.02 -5.75 20.26
N THR A 44 -21.31 -4.82 20.91
CA THR A 44 -20.14 -4.17 20.33
C THR A 44 -19.00 -5.18 20.23
N THR A 45 -18.54 -5.42 19.01
CA THR A 45 -17.42 -6.30 18.68
C THR A 45 -16.28 -5.46 18.14
N LEU A 46 -15.09 -5.66 18.72
CA LEU A 46 -13.87 -4.99 18.26
C LEU A 46 -13.21 -5.81 17.17
N MET A 47 -12.77 -5.14 16.10
CA MET A 47 -11.95 -5.74 15.07
C MET A 47 -10.48 -5.60 15.43
N VAL A 48 -9.79 -6.73 15.57
CA VAL A 48 -8.39 -6.78 15.96
C VAL A 48 -7.48 -6.54 14.76
N ASP A 49 -6.50 -5.66 14.93
CA ASP A 49 -5.39 -5.50 14.00
C ASP A 49 -4.18 -6.27 14.55
N ILE A 50 -3.99 -7.49 14.03
CA ILE A 50 -2.91 -8.38 14.48
C ILE A 50 -1.55 -7.76 14.19
N PHE A 51 -1.42 -6.99 13.11
CA PHE A 51 -0.15 -6.36 12.74
C PHE A 51 0.26 -5.35 13.81
N VAL A 52 -0.65 -4.43 14.17
CA VAL A 52 -0.37 -3.41 15.19
C VAL A 52 -0.11 -4.03 16.57
N ILE A 53 -0.82 -5.11 16.92
CA ILE A 53 -0.55 -5.83 18.19
C ILE A 53 0.86 -6.40 18.20
N VAL A 54 1.27 -7.09 17.14
CA VAL A 54 2.57 -7.76 17.08
C VAL A 54 3.70 -6.72 17.01
N ASP A 55 3.54 -5.62 16.28
CA ASP A 55 4.50 -4.50 16.23
C ASP A 55 4.65 -3.82 17.60
N THR A 56 3.55 -3.68 18.34
CA THR A 56 3.59 -3.11 19.69
C THR A 56 4.35 -4.01 20.68
N LEU A 57 4.21 -5.33 20.56
CA LEU A 57 4.84 -6.30 21.47
C LEU A 57 6.29 -6.64 21.09
N HIS A 58 6.57 -6.66 19.79
CA HIS A 58 7.86 -7.06 19.23
C HIS A 58 8.29 -6.09 18.11
N PRO A 59 8.55 -4.82 18.44
CA PRO A 59 8.94 -3.82 17.45
C PRO A 59 10.23 -4.22 16.72
N ASP A 60 11.14 -4.95 17.39
CA ASP A 60 12.40 -5.43 16.82
C ASP A 60 12.21 -6.51 15.74
N TRP A 61 11.03 -7.13 15.65
CA TRP A 61 10.76 -8.11 14.59
C TRP A 61 10.59 -7.40 13.25
N PHE A 62 9.98 -6.24 13.27
CA PHE A 62 9.85 -5.41 12.09
C PHE A 62 11.12 -4.59 11.97
N ASN A 63 12.01 -4.99 11.05
CA ASN A 63 13.06 -4.09 10.62
C ASN A 63 12.36 -2.81 10.13
N LYS A 64 12.41 -1.74 10.92
CA LYS A 64 12.06 -0.41 10.43
C LYS A 64 13.08 -0.11 9.34
N LEU A 65 12.72 -0.43 8.10
CA LEU A 65 13.41 0.09 6.94
C LEU A 65 13.48 1.61 7.16
N GLU A 66 14.68 2.14 7.29
CA GLU A 66 14.86 3.58 7.39
C GLU A 66 14.16 4.21 6.19
N THR A 67 13.37 5.27 6.41
CA THR A 67 12.71 5.96 5.32
C THR A 67 13.74 6.41 4.31
N VAL A 68 13.51 6.13 3.01
CA VAL A 68 14.34 6.75 1.98
C VAL A 68 14.02 8.24 2.00
N GLN A 69 14.98 9.03 2.46
CA GLN A 69 14.92 10.48 2.34
C GLN A 69 15.39 10.90 0.96
N THR A 70 14.73 11.87 0.37
CA THR A 70 15.16 12.49 -0.88
C THR A 70 16.47 13.27 -0.66
N PRO A 71 17.20 13.65 -1.72
CA PRO A 71 18.41 14.48 -1.59
C PRO A 71 18.20 15.80 -0.84
N ALA A 72 16.96 16.29 -0.74
CA ALA A 72 16.56 17.46 0.02
C ALA A 72 16.25 17.16 1.51
N ASN A 73 16.56 15.95 1.99
CA ASN A 73 16.31 15.49 3.36
C ASN A 73 14.80 15.52 3.73
N GLN A 74 13.94 15.25 2.75
CA GLN A 74 12.49 15.17 2.90
C GLN A 74 12.01 13.73 2.73
N ALA A 75 10.87 13.38 3.34
CA ALA A 75 10.21 12.11 3.10
C ALA A 75 9.88 11.95 1.61
N ALA A 76 10.17 10.77 1.03
CA ALA A 76 9.82 10.50 -0.36
C ALA A 76 8.29 10.52 -0.56
N THR A 77 7.86 11.07 -1.68
CA THR A 77 6.45 11.21 -2.05
C THR A 77 6.04 10.09 -3.00
N ILE A 78 4.98 9.37 -2.62
CA ILE A 78 4.38 8.28 -3.37
C ILE A 78 3.03 8.75 -3.92
N LEU A 79 2.86 8.70 -5.24
CA LEU A 79 1.55 8.84 -5.86
C LEU A 79 0.86 7.49 -5.86
N TYR A 80 -0.26 7.36 -5.16
CA TYR A 80 -1.01 6.12 -5.03
C TYR A 80 -2.39 6.21 -5.69
N ALA A 81 -2.59 5.40 -6.74
CA ALA A 81 -3.84 5.28 -7.48
C ALA A 81 -4.58 3.98 -7.12
N GLU A 82 -5.80 4.09 -6.60
CA GLU A 82 -6.66 2.96 -6.23
C GLU A 82 -8.11 3.43 -6.16
N ASP A 83 -9.05 2.71 -6.79
CA ASP A 83 -10.45 3.11 -6.84
C ASP A 83 -11.22 2.73 -5.56
N SER A 84 -10.91 1.58 -4.98
CA SER A 84 -11.50 1.12 -3.73
C SER A 84 -11.05 1.98 -2.56
N THR A 85 -12.00 2.71 -1.98
CA THR A 85 -11.74 3.54 -0.78
C THR A 85 -11.18 2.73 0.39
N PHE A 86 -11.56 1.45 0.51
CA PHE A 86 -11.04 0.57 1.55
C PHE A 86 -9.54 0.29 1.37
N PHE A 87 -9.14 -0.16 0.18
CA PHE A 87 -7.74 -0.46 -0.11
C PHE A 87 -6.90 0.81 -0.11
N ARG A 88 -7.43 1.90 -0.68
CA ARG A 88 -6.76 3.19 -0.74
C ARG A 88 -6.41 3.68 0.67
N THR A 89 -7.38 3.62 1.59
CA THR A 89 -7.15 4.00 3.00
C THR A 89 -6.15 3.08 3.70
N GLN A 90 -6.26 1.76 3.51
CA GLN A 90 -5.35 0.79 4.17
C GLN A 90 -3.90 1.00 3.74
N VAL A 91 -3.65 0.99 2.42
CA VAL A 91 -2.30 1.12 1.89
C VAL A 91 -1.74 2.52 2.20
N ARG A 92 -2.55 3.58 2.10
CA ARG A 92 -2.14 4.92 2.52
C ARG A 92 -1.67 4.94 3.98
N ASN A 93 -2.39 4.30 4.90
CA ASN A 93 -1.98 4.24 6.30
C ASN A 93 -0.62 3.55 6.45
N TYR A 94 -0.41 2.41 5.79
CA TYR A 94 0.87 1.70 5.79
C TYR A 94 2.03 2.57 5.30
N LEU A 95 1.82 3.30 4.20
CA LEU A 95 2.82 4.19 3.62
C LEU A 95 3.12 5.37 4.55
N THR A 96 2.11 5.98 5.15
CA THR A 96 2.29 7.11 6.08
C THR A 96 2.96 6.69 7.39
N GLU A 97 2.62 5.52 7.94
CA GLU A 97 3.28 4.94 9.11
C GLU A 97 4.74 4.59 8.82
N ALA A 98 5.02 4.12 7.61
CA ALA A 98 6.37 3.92 7.12
C ALA A 98 7.11 5.23 6.82
N GLY A 99 6.48 6.39 7.01
CA GLY A 99 7.10 7.71 6.94
C GLY A 99 7.19 8.32 5.53
N TYR A 100 6.39 7.84 4.58
CA TYR A 100 6.27 8.44 3.24
C TYR A 100 5.16 9.49 3.19
N THR A 101 5.32 10.47 2.30
CA THR A 101 4.23 11.37 1.89
C THR A 101 3.40 10.66 0.82
N VAL A 102 2.07 10.72 0.92
CA VAL A 102 1.18 10.02 -0.03
C VAL A 102 0.27 11.03 -0.72
N LEU A 103 0.31 11.05 -2.05
CA LEU A 103 -0.69 11.71 -2.89
C LEU A 103 -1.68 10.64 -3.37
N GLU A 104 -2.96 10.79 -3.04
CA GLU A 104 -3.98 9.78 -3.31
C GLU A 104 -4.81 10.13 -4.55
N ALA A 105 -5.04 9.14 -5.41
CA ALA A 105 -5.91 9.25 -6.58
C ALA A 105 -6.94 8.11 -6.60
N ALA A 106 -8.19 8.43 -6.97
CA ALA A 106 -9.27 7.44 -7.05
C ALA A 106 -9.34 6.70 -8.40
N ASP A 107 -8.52 7.08 -9.38
CA ASP A 107 -8.34 6.38 -10.65
C ASP A 107 -7.05 6.84 -11.35
N GLY A 108 -6.70 6.21 -12.48
CA GLY A 108 -5.49 6.55 -13.23
C GLY A 108 -5.53 7.93 -13.90
N GLN A 109 -6.72 8.47 -14.20
CA GLN A 109 -6.85 9.78 -14.84
C GLN A 109 -6.56 10.90 -13.84
N LEU A 110 -7.06 10.78 -12.61
CA LEU A 110 -6.73 11.67 -11.50
C LEU A 110 -5.25 11.54 -11.11
N ALA A 111 -4.71 10.31 -11.09
CA ALA A 111 -3.30 10.08 -10.82
C ALA A 111 -2.41 10.78 -11.83
N TRP A 112 -2.74 10.67 -13.12
CA TRP A 112 -2.04 11.40 -14.18
C TRP A 112 -2.12 12.93 -13.99
N GLY A 113 -3.27 13.45 -13.57
CA GLY A 113 -3.43 14.88 -13.23
C GLY A 113 -2.47 15.30 -12.11
N LEU A 114 -2.51 14.60 -10.97
CA LEU A 114 -1.65 14.86 -9.82
C LEU A 114 -0.17 14.74 -10.17
N LEU A 115 0.22 13.75 -10.98
CA LEU A 115 1.61 13.59 -11.41
C LEU A 115 2.09 14.79 -12.24
N ASN A 116 1.23 15.40 -13.04
CA ASN A 116 1.61 16.60 -13.80
C ASN A 116 1.75 17.83 -12.90
N GLU A 117 0.87 17.96 -11.90
CA GLU A 117 0.90 19.07 -10.93
C GLU A 117 2.13 18.97 -10.01
N HIS A 118 2.51 17.76 -9.60
CA HIS A 118 3.59 17.47 -8.65
C HIS A 118 4.80 16.81 -9.30
N SER A 119 5.09 17.15 -10.55
CA SER A 119 6.04 16.40 -11.40
C SER A 119 7.48 16.29 -10.87
N GLU A 120 7.92 17.23 -10.02
CA GLU A 120 9.26 17.21 -9.41
C GLU A 120 9.27 16.60 -8.00
N GLU A 121 8.09 16.38 -7.41
CA GLU A 121 7.94 15.92 -6.02
C GLU A 121 7.74 14.41 -5.95
N VAL A 122 7.02 13.82 -6.91
CA VAL A 122 6.70 12.39 -6.91
C VAL A 122 7.94 11.55 -7.19
N ASN A 123 8.26 10.63 -6.28
CA ASN A 123 9.43 9.76 -6.38
C ASN A 123 9.08 8.33 -6.80
N LEU A 124 7.83 7.91 -6.62
CA LEU A 124 7.33 6.59 -7.01
C LEU A 124 5.83 6.64 -7.28
N VAL A 125 5.37 5.86 -8.26
CA VAL A 125 3.95 5.63 -8.51
C VAL A 125 3.59 4.23 -8.03
N LEU A 126 2.57 4.14 -7.18
CA LEU A 126 1.90 2.92 -6.79
C LEU A 126 0.52 2.92 -7.45
N THR A 127 0.15 1.88 -8.18
CA THR A 127 -1.13 1.85 -8.89
C THR A 127 -1.80 0.50 -8.75
N ASP A 128 -3.11 0.50 -8.54
CA ASP A 128 -3.92 -0.67 -8.86
C ASP A 128 -3.93 -0.90 -10.38
N ILE A 129 -4.12 -2.14 -10.80
CA ILE A 129 -4.27 -2.49 -12.21
C ILE A 129 -5.68 -2.16 -12.68
N GLU A 130 -6.70 -2.57 -11.92
CA GLU A 130 -8.10 -2.45 -12.32
C GLU A 130 -8.71 -1.19 -11.74
N MET A 131 -8.88 -0.16 -12.58
CA MET A 131 -9.51 1.09 -12.18
C MET A 131 -10.45 1.58 -13.30
N PRO A 132 -11.51 2.34 -12.96
CA PRO A 132 -12.34 3.00 -13.96
C PRO A 132 -11.56 4.11 -14.70
N ASN A 133 -12.08 4.54 -15.84
CA ASN A 133 -11.55 5.63 -16.69
C ASN A 133 -10.19 5.36 -17.32
N MET A 134 -9.14 5.20 -16.51
CA MET A 134 -7.80 4.83 -16.90
C MET A 134 -7.27 3.80 -15.91
N ASN A 135 -6.93 2.62 -16.44
CA ASN A 135 -6.41 1.52 -15.64
C ASN A 135 -4.89 1.68 -15.37
N GLY A 136 -4.33 0.86 -14.48
CA GLY A 136 -2.92 0.97 -14.08
C GLY A 136 -1.93 0.74 -15.22
N LEU A 137 -2.26 -0.13 -16.18
CA LEU A 137 -1.40 -0.40 -17.35
C LEU A 137 -1.36 0.81 -18.28
N GLN A 138 -2.52 1.41 -18.55
CA GLN A 138 -2.65 2.63 -19.37
C GLN A 138 -1.96 3.82 -18.71
N LEU A 139 -2.08 3.95 -17.39
CA LEU A 139 -1.34 4.94 -16.62
C LEU A 139 0.17 4.73 -16.78
N ALA A 140 0.66 3.50 -16.63
CA ALA A 140 2.08 3.19 -16.77
C ALA A 140 2.60 3.51 -18.18
N GLU A 141 1.88 3.10 -19.22
CA GLU A 141 2.21 3.41 -20.61
C GLU A 141 2.30 4.93 -20.84
N ARG A 142 1.35 5.68 -20.29
CA ARG A 142 1.31 7.14 -20.39
C ARG A 142 2.49 7.80 -19.66
N ILE A 143 2.83 7.32 -18.47
CA ILE A 143 4.00 7.79 -17.71
C ILE A 143 5.29 7.52 -18.49
N ARG A 144 5.44 6.34 -19.07
CA ARG A 144 6.63 5.96 -19.86
C ARG A 144 6.74 6.70 -21.18
N GLY A 145 5.60 7.09 -21.76
CA GLY A 145 5.55 7.93 -22.96
C GLY A 145 6.03 9.37 -22.72
N ASP A 146 6.07 9.83 -21.47
CA ASP A 146 6.55 11.17 -21.11
C ASP A 146 8.02 11.14 -20.66
N LYS A 147 8.86 11.90 -21.36
CA LYS A 147 10.31 11.97 -21.08
C LYS A 147 10.63 12.47 -19.68
N ARG A 148 9.74 13.24 -19.04
CA ARG A 148 9.91 13.73 -17.66
C ARG A 148 9.93 12.59 -16.65
N PHE A 149 9.19 11.51 -16.91
CA PHE A 149 8.97 10.42 -15.95
C PHE A 149 9.61 9.10 -16.38
N GLY A 150 10.50 9.12 -17.38
CA GLY A 150 11.09 7.90 -17.95
C GLY A 150 11.83 7.02 -16.95
N LYS A 151 12.28 7.57 -15.81
CA LYS A 151 12.95 6.83 -14.72
C LYS A 151 12.08 6.64 -13.46
N LEU A 152 10.87 7.20 -13.44
CA LEU A 152 10.00 7.15 -12.26
C LEU A 152 9.58 5.69 -12.01
N PRO A 153 9.93 5.06 -10.88
CA PRO A 153 9.52 3.69 -10.62
C PRO A 153 8.00 3.58 -10.51
N ILE A 154 7.45 2.51 -11.08
CA ILE A 154 6.01 2.23 -11.05
C ILE A 154 5.82 0.83 -10.47
N ILE A 155 5.17 0.74 -9.32
CA ILE A 155 4.79 -0.54 -8.70
C ILE A 155 3.29 -0.75 -8.93
N ALA A 156 2.93 -1.91 -9.47
CA ALA A 156 1.53 -2.30 -9.63
C ALA A 156 1.08 -3.19 -8.45
N LEU A 157 -0.05 -2.86 -7.85
CA LEU A 157 -0.73 -3.69 -6.86
C LEU A 157 -1.68 -4.66 -7.57
N THR A 158 -1.68 -5.91 -7.13
CA THR A 158 -2.56 -6.95 -7.69
C THR A 158 -3.14 -7.83 -6.59
N THR A 159 -4.37 -8.29 -6.75
CA THR A 159 -4.97 -9.31 -5.86
C THR A 159 -4.50 -10.71 -6.25
N LEU A 160 -4.46 -11.01 -7.55
CA LEU A 160 -4.00 -12.24 -8.19
C LEU A 160 -3.59 -11.87 -9.64
N ALA A 161 -2.30 -11.66 -9.91
CA ALA A 161 -1.86 -11.44 -11.29
C ALA A 161 -1.59 -12.77 -11.98
N SER A 162 -2.14 -12.95 -13.18
CA SER A 162 -1.69 -14.03 -14.05
C SER A 162 -0.28 -13.71 -14.56
N GLN A 163 0.46 -14.75 -14.95
CA GLN A 163 1.80 -14.58 -15.53
C GLN A 163 1.76 -13.73 -16.82
N GLU A 164 0.66 -13.78 -17.56
CA GLU A 164 0.41 -12.97 -18.75
C GLU A 164 0.26 -11.48 -18.42
N ASP A 165 -0.45 -11.15 -17.33
CA ASP A 165 -0.62 -9.76 -16.89
C ASP A 165 0.71 -9.15 -16.42
N MET A 166 1.57 -9.97 -15.80
CA MET A 166 2.92 -9.58 -15.41
C MET A 166 3.82 -9.28 -16.61
N GLU A 167 3.71 -10.07 -17.68
CA GLU A 167 4.44 -9.83 -18.92
C GLU A 167 3.98 -8.56 -19.63
N LYS A 168 2.66 -8.33 -19.71
CA LYS A 168 2.09 -7.10 -20.29
C LYS A 168 2.55 -5.86 -19.55
N GLY A 169 2.52 -5.86 -18.21
CA GLY A 169 2.93 -4.66 -17.48
C GLY A 169 4.43 -4.36 -17.57
N LYS A 170 5.28 -5.39 -17.67
CA LYS A 170 6.71 -5.18 -17.96
C LYS A 170 6.92 -4.45 -19.29
N GLN A 171 6.12 -4.77 -20.31
CA GLN A 171 6.22 -4.11 -21.63
C GLN A 171 5.82 -2.64 -21.58
N VAL A 172 4.83 -2.27 -20.75
CA VAL A 172 4.42 -0.87 -20.53
C VAL A 172 5.21 -0.16 -19.43
N GLY A 173 6.27 -0.79 -18.92
CA GLY A 173 7.26 -0.20 -18.02
C GLY A 173 6.90 -0.18 -16.54
N ILE A 174 6.05 -1.11 -16.07
CA ILE A 174 5.91 -1.41 -14.65
C ILE A 174 7.22 -2.00 -14.14
N SER A 175 7.74 -1.42 -13.06
CA SER A 175 8.99 -1.81 -12.42
C SER A 175 8.82 -3.10 -11.62
N GLU A 176 7.70 -3.24 -10.90
CA GLU A 176 7.46 -4.37 -10.00
C GLU A 176 5.97 -4.60 -9.75
N TYR A 177 5.63 -5.82 -9.32
CA TYR A 177 4.28 -6.20 -8.91
C TYR A 177 4.29 -6.63 -7.45
N GLN A 178 3.29 -6.18 -6.70
CA GLN A 178 3.11 -6.51 -5.29
C GLN A 178 1.68 -6.95 -5.01
N VAL A 179 1.54 -7.92 -4.11
CA VAL A 179 0.22 -8.42 -3.71
C VAL A 179 -0.47 -7.38 -2.82
N LYS A 180 -1.75 -7.09 -3.09
CA LYS A 180 -2.54 -6.16 -2.27
C LYS A 180 -2.54 -6.64 -0.81
N LEU A 181 -2.32 -5.69 0.10
CA LEU A 181 -2.28 -5.88 1.56
C LEU A 181 -1.08 -6.65 2.14
N ASP A 182 -0.11 -7.06 1.32
CA ASP A 182 1.17 -7.54 1.84
C ASP A 182 2.06 -6.35 2.22
N ARG A 183 1.82 -5.79 3.42
CA ARG A 183 2.49 -4.58 3.90
C ARG A 183 4.01 -4.72 3.89
N GLU A 184 4.53 -5.85 4.34
CA GLU A 184 5.97 -6.05 4.51
C GLU A 184 6.70 -6.01 3.16
N HIS A 185 6.28 -6.87 2.23
CA HIS A 185 6.87 -6.92 0.90
C HIS A 185 6.64 -5.63 0.11
N LEU A 186 5.50 -4.97 0.30
CA LEU A 186 5.24 -3.68 -0.35
C LEU A 186 6.22 -2.59 0.12
N ILE A 187 6.46 -2.47 1.42
CA ILE A 187 7.39 -1.46 1.95
C ILE A 187 8.83 -1.79 1.54
N GLU A 188 9.23 -3.06 1.56
CA GLU A 188 10.54 -3.51 1.06
C GLU A 188 10.75 -3.17 -0.42
N SER A 189 9.75 -3.44 -1.25
CA SER A 189 9.76 -3.13 -2.68
C SER A 189 9.90 -1.63 -2.93
N ILE A 190 9.08 -0.82 -2.26
CA ILE A 190 9.14 0.64 -2.34
C ILE A 190 10.52 1.15 -1.94
N TYR A 191 11.06 0.69 -0.81
CA TYR A 191 12.39 1.06 -0.35
C TYR A 191 13.46 0.72 -1.39
N GLY A 192 13.43 -0.49 -1.95
CA GLY A 192 14.36 -0.94 -2.98
C GLY A 192 14.32 -0.07 -4.25
N GLN A 193 13.12 0.22 -4.76
CA GLN A 193 12.93 1.04 -5.96
C GLN A 193 13.37 2.49 -5.74
N LEU A 194 13.04 3.08 -4.59
CA LEU A 194 13.45 4.44 -4.24
C LEU A 194 14.97 4.54 -4.09
N LYS A 195 15.61 3.57 -3.43
CA LYS A 195 17.08 3.55 -3.26
C LYS A 195 17.81 3.50 -4.60
N GLN A 196 17.33 2.67 -5.54
CA GLN A 196 17.90 2.58 -6.89
C GLN A 196 17.70 3.87 -7.71
N SER A 197 16.55 4.53 -7.56
CA SER A 197 16.23 5.78 -8.27
C SER A 197 17.04 6.98 -7.76
N VAL A 198 17.28 7.06 -6.44
CA VAL A 198 18.02 8.16 -5.79
C VAL A 198 19.54 7.98 -5.86
N GLY A 199 20.04 6.80 -6.23
CA GLY A 199 21.48 6.56 -6.39
C GLY A 199 22.27 6.45 -5.07
N LEU A 200 21.60 6.17 -3.96
CA LEU A 200 22.25 5.87 -2.67
C LEU A 200 22.95 4.50 -2.77
N GLN A 201 24.23 4.50 -3.15
CA GLN A 201 25.09 3.34 -3.00
C GLN A 201 25.33 3.06 -1.51
N ALA A 202 25.33 1.77 -1.18
CA ALA A 202 25.56 1.22 0.15
C ALA A 202 26.89 1.67 0.77
#